data_AF-A0A9D3B901-F1
#
_entry.id   AF-A0A9D3B901-F1
#
_cell.length_a   1.000
_cell.length_b   1.000
_cell.length_c   1.000
_cell.angle_alpha   90.00
_cell.angle_beta   90.00
_cell.angle_gamma   90.00
#
_symmetry.space_group_name_H-M   'P 1'
#
loop_
_entity.id
_entity.type
_entity.pdbx_description
1 polymer ?
#
loop_
_entity_poly.entity_id
_entity_poly.type
_entity_poly.pdbx_seq_one_letter_code
_entity_poly.pdbx_strand_id
1 'polypeptide(L)'
;MVDLSSLWNTLGCLSSCHSWDVSDGCVTSCQRHFTQYSYQKGFGVFYVFFICPAAECGGRFKGESSGRILSPGYPFPYDNNLRCTWTIEVDSGNIVSLQFLAFDTEASHDMLKVWDGPPENEMSLAELSGSLLPEGIHSTLNTVTVQFETDFYISKSGFAIEFSSK
;
A
#
# COMPACT_ATOMS: atom_id res chain seq x y z
N MET A 1 35.28 18.31 24.43
CA MET A 1 34.42 17.36 25.16
C MET A 1 33.09 18.05 25.34
N VAL A 2 32.13 17.71 24.48
CA VAL A 2 30.75 18.23 24.57
C VAL A 2 29.89 17.00 24.75
N ASP A 3 29.18 16.98 25.87
CA ASP A 3 28.27 15.94 26.31
C ASP A 3 27.06 15.87 25.37
N LEU A 4 26.77 14.69 24.82
CA LEU A 4 25.69 14.43 23.85
C LEU A 4 24.54 13.61 24.47
N SER A 5 24.30 13.75 25.77
CA SER A 5 23.21 13.02 26.45
C SER A 5 21.81 13.65 26.31
N SER A 6 21.61 14.72 25.53
CA SER A 6 20.34 15.48 25.54
C SER A 6 19.61 15.64 24.19
N LEU A 7 19.75 14.71 23.24
CA LEU A 7 18.90 14.67 22.04
C LEU A 7 18.22 13.31 21.89
N TRP A 8 17.39 12.98 22.88
CA TRP A 8 16.39 11.93 22.76
C TRP A 8 15.06 12.59 22.38
N ASN A 9 14.43 12.08 21.32
CA ASN A 9 13.15 12.47 20.70
C ASN A 9 13.24 13.51 19.59
N THR A 10 13.47 13.02 18.37
CA THR A 10 12.60 13.21 17.18
C THR A 10 13.33 12.61 15.98
N LEU A 11 12.60 11.94 15.09
CA LEU A 11 13.05 11.20 13.89
C LEU A 11 13.51 9.75 14.15
N GLY A 12 12.54 8.91 14.51
CA GLY A 12 12.65 7.45 14.41
C GLY A 12 12.41 6.96 12.98
N CYS A 13 13.45 6.96 12.15
CA CYS A 13 13.64 5.93 11.12
C CYS A 13 14.96 5.23 11.43
N LEU A 14 14.98 4.43 12.50
CA LEU A 14 16.03 3.43 12.68
C LEU A 14 15.63 2.19 11.87
N SER A 15 15.91 2.24 10.57
CA SER A 15 15.93 1.05 9.72
C SER A 15 17.25 0.32 9.96
N SER A 16 17.28 -0.61 10.91
CA SER A 16 18.28 -1.68 10.89
C SER A 16 17.76 -2.83 10.01
N CYS A 17 17.76 -2.65 8.69
CA CYS A 17 17.79 -3.80 7.78
C CYS A 17 19.24 -4.28 7.72
N HIS A 18 19.63 -5.07 8.70
CA HIS A 18 20.87 -5.84 8.65
C HIS A 18 20.51 -7.24 8.16
N SER A 19 21.03 -7.60 6.98
CA SER A 19 21.00 -8.94 6.35
C SER A 19 19.96 -9.15 5.24
N TRP A 20 20.47 -9.69 4.15
CA TRP A 20 19.77 -10.14 2.95
C TRP A 20 19.14 -11.52 3.18
N ASP A 21 18.28 -11.65 4.20
CA ASP A 21 17.51 -12.87 4.38
C ASP A 21 16.08 -12.66 3.84
N VAL A 22 15.64 -13.61 3.03
CA VAL A 22 14.38 -13.56 2.25
C VAL A 22 13.15 -13.83 3.13
N SER A 23 13.27 -13.68 4.45
CA SER A 23 12.24 -14.00 5.44
C SER A 23 11.49 -12.80 6.02
N ASP A 24 12.00 -11.57 5.86
CA ASP A 24 11.58 -10.44 6.71
C ASP A 24 10.61 -9.45 6.05
N GLY A 25 9.70 -9.92 5.19
CA GLY A 25 8.47 -9.17 4.88
C GLY A 25 8.65 -7.72 4.41
N CYS A 26 9.78 -7.36 3.80
CA CYS A 26 9.96 -6.09 3.12
C CYS A 26 9.19 -6.17 1.79
N VAL A 27 7.87 -6.01 1.91
CA VAL A 27 6.87 -6.16 0.87
C VAL A 27 7.13 -5.14 -0.24
N THR A 28 7.89 -5.56 -1.24
CA THR A 28 7.69 -5.34 -2.68
C THR A 28 6.75 -4.19 -3.07
N SER A 29 7.19 -2.95 -2.87
CA SER A 29 6.91 -1.84 -3.77
C SER A 29 8.15 -0.95 -3.90
N CYS A 30 9.26 -1.53 -4.33
CA CYS A 30 10.31 -0.76 -4.99
C CYS A 30 10.07 -0.93 -6.50
N GLN A 31 9.04 -0.27 -7.03
CA GLN A 31 8.91 -0.17 -8.48
C GLN A 31 10.12 0.61 -9.02
N ARG A 32 10.70 0.07 -10.10
CA ARG A 32 11.96 0.52 -10.68
C ARG A 32 11.91 1.99 -11.10
N HIS A 33 12.55 2.87 -10.33
CA HIS A 33 13.17 4.06 -10.89
C HIS A 33 14.65 4.11 -10.53
N PHE A 34 15.47 3.80 -11.53
CA PHE A 34 16.90 4.09 -11.54
C PHE A 34 17.15 5.50 -12.08
N THR A 35 18.24 6.09 -11.58
CA THR A 35 18.90 7.35 -11.92
C THR A 35 18.38 8.57 -11.15
N GLN A 36 19.22 9.27 -10.38
CA GLN A 36 20.43 9.93 -10.88
C GLN A 36 21.58 9.96 -9.86
N TYR A 37 22.78 9.52 -10.28
CA TYR A 37 24.04 9.75 -9.58
C TYR A 37 24.51 11.18 -9.82
N SER A 38 24.96 11.90 -8.79
CA SER A 38 25.79 13.09 -8.96
C SER A 38 27.14 12.90 -8.25
N TYR A 39 28.21 13.10 -9.02
CA TYR A 39 29.60 13.01 -8.56
C TYR A 39 30.12 14.42 -8.27
N GLN A 40 30.61 14.66 -7.05
CA GLN A 40 31.53 15.76 -6.76
C GLN A 40 32.64 15.23 -5.85
N LYS A 41 33.89 15.47 -6.26
CA LYS A 41 35.09 15.06 -5.53
C LYS A 41 35.12 15.69 -4.14
N GLY A 42 35.33 14.88 -3.10
CA GLY A 42 35.81 15.36 -1.80
C GLY A 42 35.16 14.68 -0.61
N PHE A 43 35.98 14.34 0.39
CA PHE A 43 35.62 13.73 1.68
C PHE A 43 34.30 14.25 2.27
N GLY A 44 33.30 13.38 2.40
CA GLY A 44 32.03 13.67 3.06
C GLY A 44 31.29 12.38 3.39
N VAL A 45 30.66 12.32 4.57
CA VAL A 45 29.83 11.18 4.99
C VAL A 45 28.68 11.02 3.98
N PHE A 46 28.55 9.82 3.40
CA PHE A 46 27.50 9.50 2.45
C PHE A 46 26.19 9.19 3.20
N TYR A 47 25.23 10.11 3.15
CA TYR A 47 23.86 9.79 3.55
C TYR A 47 23.17 9.15 2.34
N VAL A 48 23.07 7.82 2.35
CA VAL A 48 22.21 7.11 1.40
C VAL A 48 20.78 7.27 1.90
N PHE A 49 20.03 8.20 1.30
CA PHE A 49 18.60 8.32 1.55
C PHE A 49 17.89 7.15 0.88
N PHE A 50 17.52 6.14 1.66
CA PHE A 50 16.57 5.13 1.24
C PHE A 50 15.18 5.76 1.27
N ILE A 51 14.76 6.31 0.13
CA ILE A 51 13.38 6.74 -0.04
C ILE A 51 12.58 5.46 -0.30
N CYS A 52 11.85 4.98 0.71
CA CYS A 52 10.78 4.02 0.47
C CYS A 52 9.60 4.82 -0.10
N PRO A 53 9.19 4.62 -1.37
CA PRO A 53 8.02 5.31 -1.88
C PRO A 53 6.82 4.91 -1.04
N ALA A 54 6.16 5.91 -0.44
CA ALA A 54 4.91 5.69 0.28
C ALA A 54 3.87 5.11 -0.69
N ALA A 55 2.98 4.25 -0.17
CA ALA A 55 1.86 3.75 -0.96
C ALA A 55 1.02 4.92 -1.47
N GLU A 56 0.81 4.99 -2.78
CA GLU A 56 0.05 6.07 -3.42
C GLU A 56 -1.45 5.89 -3.17
N CYS A 57 -2.17 7.02 -3.04
CA CYS A 57 -3.62 7.03 -2.90
C CYS A 57 -4.28 6.78 -4.26
N GLY A 58 -4.41 5.50 -4.61
CA GLY A 58 -4.97 5.06 -5.88
C GLY A 58 -3.90 4.67 -6.90
N GLY A 59 -4.36 4.33 -8.10
CA GLY A 59 -3.49 3.91 -9.20
C GLY A 59 -4.21 3.02 -10.20
N ARG A 60 -3.52 2.66 -11.29
CA ARG A 60 -4.04 1.74 -12.29
C ARG A 60 -3.01 0.67 -12.63
N PHE A 61 -3.44 -0.58 -12.57
CA PHE A 61 -2.71 -1.75 -13.05
C PHE A 61 -3.39 -2.18 -14.35
N LYS A 62 -2.61 -2.33 -15.41
CA LYS A 62 -3.07 -2.79 -16.71
C LYS A 62 -2.13 -3.86 -17.27
N GLY A 63 -2.62 -5.10 -17.32
CA GLY A 63 -1.91 -6.26 -17.87
C GLY A 63 -0.95 -6.94 -16.89
N GLU A 64 -0.81 -6.45 -15.66
CA GLU A 64 -0.04 -7.14 -14.63
C GLU A 64 -0.77 -8.42 -14.14
N SER A 65 -0.06 -9.54 -14.15
CA SER A 65 -0.58 -10.82 -13.66
C SER A 65 -0.68 -10.88 -12.13
N SER A 66 0.00 -9.98 -11.42
CA SER A 66 -0.09 -9.86 -9.96
C SER A 66 0.48 -8.53 -9.48
N GLY A 67 0.14 -8.15 -8.25
CA GLY A 67 0.66 -6.96 -7.61
C GLY A 67 0.10 -6.79 -6.21
N ARG A 68 0.41 -5.65 -5.58
CA ARG A 68 -0.05 -5.32 -4.23
C ARG A 68 -0.63 -3.92 -4.17
N ILE A 69 -1.70 -3.80 -3.39
CA ILE A 69 -2.34 -2.54 -3.02
C ILE A 69 -2.17 -2.38 -1.52
N LEU A 70 -1.62 -1.25 -1.12
CA LEU A 70 -1.46 -0.86 0.28
C LEU A 70 -2.26 0.41 0.50
N SER A 71 -2.93 0.54 1.64
CA SER A 71 -3.47 1.84 2.04
C SER A 71 -2.34 2.86 2.23
N PRO A 72 -2.56 4.16 1.93
CA PRO A 72 -1.57 5.19 2.20
C PRO A 72 -1.07 5.13 3.65
N GLY A 73 0.25 5.21 3.84
CA GLY A 73 0.87 5.16 5.16
C GLY A 73 1.11 3.76 5.76
N TYR A 74 0.50 2.70 5.22
CA TYR A 74 0.66 1.32 5.74
C TYR A 74 2.15 0.96 5.93
N PRO A 75 2.57 0.37 7.08
CA PRO A 75 1.75 -0.14 8.20
C PRO A 75 1.40 0.90 9.28
N PHE A 76 1.71 2.18 9.05
CA PHE A 76 1.29 3.28 9.92
C PHE A 76 -0.13 3.73 9.59
N PRO A 77 -0.77 4.53 10.47
CA PRO A 77 -2.13 4.93 10.23
C PRO A 77 -2.32 5.71 8.93
N TYR A 78 -3.42 5.45 8.22
CA TYR A 78 -3.83 6.22 7.05
C TYR A 78 -4.31 7.62 7.42
N ASP A 79 -4.31 8.55 6.47
CA ASP A 79 -4.87 9.89 6.67
C ASP A 79 -6.41 9.90 6.69
N ASN A 80 -6.99 10.92 7.33
CA ASN A 80 -8.44 11.16 7.32
C ASN A 80 -8.87 11.85 6.02
N ASN A 81 -10.16 11.75 5.67
CA ASN A 81 -10.79 12.33 4.48
C ASN A 81 -10.16 11.87 3.15
N LEU A 82 -9.71 10.62 3.10
CA LEU A 82 -9.16 10.02 1.89
C LEU A 82 -10.28 9.53 0.97
N ARG A 83 -9.98 9.56 -0.33
CA ARG A 83 -10.75 8.88 -1.37
C ARG A 83 -9.80 8.30 -2.41
N CYS A 84 -9.25 7.14 -2.10
CA CYS A 84 -8.28 6.45 -2.95
C CYS A 84 -9.00 5.44 -3.84
N THR A 85 -8.64 5.38 -5.12
CA THR A 85 -9.25 4.42 -6.06
C THR A 85 -8.16 3.72 -6.87
N TRP A 86 -8.16 2.39 -6.81
CA TRP A 86 -7.29 1.53 -7.60
C TRP A 86 -8.13 0.77 -8.64
N THR A 87 -7.68 0.74 -9.88
CA THR A 87 -8.28 -0.07 -10.94
C THR A 87 -7.29 -1.13 -11.39
N ILE A 88 -7.71 -2.39 -11.35
CA ILE A 88 -6.92 -3.54 -11.81
C ILE A 88 -7.59 -4.06 -13.07
N GLU A 89 -6.88 -4.05 -14.18
CA GLU A 89 -7.34 -4.59 -15.47
C GLU A 89 -6.37 -5.68 -15.91
N VAL A 90 -6.85 -6.93 -15.94
CA VAL A 90 -6.09 -8.08 -16.44
C VAL A 90 -6.49 -8.42 -17.87
N ASP A 91 -5.71 -9.28 -18.51
CA ASP A 91 -5.98 -9.71 -19.89
C ASP A 91 -7.38 -10.32 -20.03
N SER A 92 -7.98 -10.11 -21.21
CA SER A 92 -9.32 -10.62 -21.52
C SER A 92 -9.38 -12.14 -21.38
N GLY A 93 -10.39 -12.64 -20.67
CA GLY A 93 -10.59 -14.06 -20.40
C GLY A 93 -10.07 -14.52 -19.04
N ASN A 94 -9.28 -13.68 -18.36
CA ASN A 94 -8.86 -13.91 -16.98
C ASN A 94 -9.75 -13.14 -16.00
N ILE A 95 -9.70 -13.55 -14.74
CA ILE A 95 -10.36 -12.87 -13.62
C ILE A 95 -9.33 -12.41 -12.58
N VAL A 96 -9.72 -11.45 -11.75
CA VAL A 96 -8.90 -10.92 -10.67
C VAL A 96 -9.27 -11.63 -9.36
N SER A 97 -8.26 -12.13 -8.67
CA SER A 97 -8.34 -12.65 -7.31
C SER A 97 -7.68 -11.67 -6.36
N LEU A 98 -8.39 -11.22 -5.33
CA LEU A 98 -7.88 -10.39 -4.25
C LEU A 98 -7.69 -11.23 -2.98
N GLN A 99 -6.51 -11.16 -2.39
CA GLN A 99 -6.19 -11.79 -1.12
C GLN A 99 -5.79 -10.71 -0.10
N PHE A 100 -6.49 -10.67 1.03
CA PHE A 100 -6.17 -9.76 2.13
C PHE A 100 -5.01 -10.35 2.95
N LEU A 101 -3.97 -9.55 3.15
CA LEU A 101 -2.80 -9.88 3.98
C LEU A 101 -2.89 -9.20 5.36
N ALA A 102 -3.49 -8.01 5.41
CA ALA A 102 -3.78 -7.26 6.62
C ALA A 102 -5.02 -6.38 6.40
N PHE A 103 -5.81 -6.16 7.45
CA PHE A 103 -6.99 -5.30 7.39
C PHE A 103 -7.36 -4.78 8.79
N ASP A 104 -7.30 -3.46 8.95
CA ASP A 104 -7.63 -2.74 10.17
C ASP A 104 -8.06 -1.31 9.80
N THR A 105 -9.37 -1.08 9.73
CA THR A 105 -10.00 0.22 9.47
C THR A 105 -10.99 0.57 10.58
N GLU A 106 -11.42 1.83 10.66
CA GLU A 106 -12.51 2.20 11.57
C GLU A 106 -13.83 1.52 11.14
N ALA A 107 -14.39 0.72 12.04
CA ALA A 107 -15.60 -0.04 11.76
C ALA A 107 -16.80 0.88 11.49
N SER A 108 -17.52 0.65 10.39
CA SER A 108 -18.71 1.40 9.95
C SER A 108 -18.48 2.87 9.56
N HIS A 109 -17.23 3.37 9.57
CA HIS A 109 -16.88 4.74 9.22
C HIS A 109 -15.96 4.78 8.00
N ASP A 110 -14.86 4.00 8.06
CA ASP A 110 -13.88 3.93 6.98
C ASP A 110 -14.10 2.66 6.16
N MET A 111 -14.41 2.85 4.89
CA MET A 111 -14.96 1.81 4.05
C MET A 111 -14.05 1.47 2.88
N LEU A 112 -13.75 0.17 2.74
CA LEU A 112 -13.16 -0.39 1.55
C LEU A 112 -14.25 -1.06 0.70
N LYS A 113 -14.51 -0.49 -0.47
CA LYS A 113 -15.50 -0.96 -1.43
C LYS A 113 -14.80 -1.62 -2.62
N VAL A 114 -15.33 -2.76 -3.06
CA VAL A 114 -14.80 -3.53 -4.18
C VAL A 114 -15.93 -3.79 -5.18
N TRP A 115 -15.69 -3.46 -6.46
CA TRP A 115 -16.63 -3.71 -7.56
C TRP A 115 -16.04 -4.62 -8.62
N ASP A 116 -16.92 -5.44 -9.21
CA ASP A 116 -16.64 -6.28 -10.37
C ASP A 116 -16.70 -5.42 -11.65
N GLY A 117 -15.63 -4.65 -11.88
CA GLY A 117 -15.54 -3.68 -12.97
C GLY A 117 -15.67 -2.23 -12.49
N PRO A 118 -16.13 -1.31 -13.37
CA PRO A 118 -16.36 0.09 -13.01
C PRO A 118 -17.48 0.26 -11.96
N PRO A 119 -17.35 1.19 -10.99
CA PRO A 119 -18.37 1.42 -9.97
C PRO A 119 -19.75 1.79 -10.53
N GLU A 120 -19.81 2.39 -11.72
CA GLU A 120 -21.03 2.83 -12.40
C GLU A 120 -21.95 1.67 -12.80
N ASN A 121 -21.41 0.45 -12.86
CA ASN A 121 -22.20 -0.75 -13.16
C ASN A 121 -22.92 -1.31 -11.91
N GLU A 122 -22.66 -0.75 -10.72
CA GLU A 122 -23.26 -1.15 -9.45
C GLU A 122 -23.09 -2.64 -9.07
N MET A 123 -22.12 -3.33 -9.68
CA MET A 123 -21.78 -4.72 -9.38
C MET A 123 -20.81 -4.80 -8.19
N SER A 124 -21.32 -4.55 -6.98
CA SER A 124 -20.53 -4.62 -5.75
C SER A 124 -20.15 -6.07 -5.41
N LEU A 125 -18.86 -6.32 -5.17
CA LEU A 125 -18.36 -7.59 -4.65
C LEU A 125 -18.27 -7.60 -3.13
N ALA A 126 -17.86 -6.47 -2.54
CA ALA A 126 -17.74 -6.34 -1.10
C ALA A 126 -17.76 -4.88 -0.64
N GLU A 127 -18.21 -4.68 0.59
CA GLU A 127 -18.10 -3.46 1.35
C GLU A 127 -17.60 -3.84 2.75
N LEU A 128 -16.40 -3.38 3.10
CA LEU A 128 -15.60 -3.91 4.21
C LEU A 128 -15.15 -2.78 5.15
N SER A 129 -15.28 -2.98 6.45
CA SER A 129 -14.72 -2.10 7.49
C SER A 129 -14.40 -2.87 8.77
N GLY A 130 -13.63 -2.26 9.67
CA GLY A 130 -13.23 -2.85 10.95
C GLY A 130 -11.90 -3.59 10.87
N SER A 131 -11.66 -4.49 11.82
CA SER A 131 -10.36 -5.15 12.01
C SER A 131 -10.38 -6.67 11.81
N LEU A 132 -11.49 -7.21 11.31
CA LEU A 132 -11.57 -8.63 10.95
C LEU A 132 -10.93 -8.81 9.58
N LEU A 133 -9.97 -9.73 9.46
CA LEU A 133 -9.33 -10.03 8.17
C LEU A 133 -10.38 -10.64 7.21
N PRO A 134 -10.68 -10.00 6.07
CA PRO A 134 -11.67 -10.50 5.13
C PRO A 134 -11.24 -11.78 4.41
N GLU A 135 -12.21 -12.54 3.93
CA GLU A 135 -11.95 -13.64 2.99
C GLU A 135 -11.50 -13.12 1.62
N GLY A 136 -10.87 -13.98 0.83
CA GLY A 136 -10.47 -13.64 -0.53
C GLY A 136 -11.68 -13.35 -1.44
N ILE A 137 -11.52 -12.39 -2.35
CA ILE A 137 -12.56 -11.97 -3.30
C ILE A 137 -12.14 -12.38 -4.71
N HIS A 138 -13.08 -12.92 -5.49
CA HIS A 138 -12.88 -13.26 -6.89
C HIS A 138 -13.85 -12.47 -7.76
N SER A 139 -13.35 -11.85 -8.82
CA SER A 139 -14.16 -11.15 -9.81
C SER A 139 -14.75 -12.11 -10.84
N THR A 140 -15.76 -11.66 -11.57
CA THR A 140 -16.28 -12.36 -12.76
C THR A 140 -15.88 -11.67 -14.06
N LEU A 141 -15.51 -10.38 -13.98
CA LEU A 141 -14.93 -9.61 -15.08
C LEU A 141 -13.40 -9.56 -14.98
N ASN A 142 -12.75 -9.12 -16.07
CA ASN A 142 -11.32 -8.91 -16.12
C ASN A 142 -10.87 -7.56 -15.52
N THR A 143 -11.80 -6.82 -14.90
CA THR A 143 -11.52 -5.53 -14.26
C THR A 143 -12.10 -5.53 -12.85
N VAL A 144 -11.35 -5.01 -11.89
CA VAL A 144 -11.81 -4.77 -10.52
C VAL A 144 -11.48 -3.34 -10.13
N THR A 145 -12.42 -2.67 -9.47
CA THR A 145 -12.20 -1.37 -8.84
C THR A 145 -12.21 -1.53 -7.33
N VAL A 146 -11.18 -1.01 -6.66
CA VAL A 146 -11.08 -0.95 -5.20
C VAL A 146 -11.07 0.52 -4.80
N GLN A 147 -11.98 0.92 -3.91
CA GLN A 147 -12.03 2.28 -3.38
C GLN A 147 -11.97 2.27 -1.87
N PHE A 148 -11.12 3.12 -1.31
CA PHE A 148 -11.05 3.35 0.13
C PHE A 148 -11.46 4.79 0.43
N GLU A 149 -12.49 4.94 1.25
CA GLU A 149 -13.03 6.21 1.72
C GLU A 149 -12.89 6.28 3.24
N THR A 150 -12.32 7.37 3.76
CA THR A 150 -12.18 7.60 5.20
C THR A 150 -12.91 8.86 5.65
N ASP A 151 -13.39 8.87 6.89
CA ASP A 151 -14.05 10.04 7.48
C ASP A 151 -13.03 11.04 8.07
N PHE A 152 -13.50 12.05 8.81
CA PHE A 152 -12.63 13.11 9.33
C PHE A 152 -11.91 12.75 10.65
N TYR A 153 -12.18 11.58 11.23
CA TYR A 153 -11.72 11.16 12.55
C TYR A 153 -11.23 9.70 12.56
N ILE A 154 -10.48 9.33 13.60
CA ILE A 154 -9.92 7.97 13.86
C ILE A 154 -9.30 7.25 12.64
N SER A 155 -7.97 7.29 12.56
CA SER A 155 -7.20 6.46 11.64
C SER A 155 -6.76 5.13 12.27
N LYS A 156 -6.63 4.09 11.45
CA LYS A 156 -6.10 2.76 11.82
C LYS A 156 -4.95 2.35 10.90
N SER A 157 -4.32 1.20 11.15
CA SER A 157 -3.13 0.77 10.40
C SER A 157 -3.39 0.49 8.91
N GLY A 158 -4.66 0.32 8.52
CA GLY A 158 -5.08 0.20 7.12
C GLY A 158 -5.04 -1.23 6.62
N PHE A 159 -4.66 -1.41 5.35
CA PHE A 159 -4.71 -2.72 4.72
C PHE A 159 -3.58 -2.98 3.73
N ALA A 160 -3.35 -4.27 3.50
CA ALA A 160 -2.49 -4.78 2.45
C ALA A 160 -3.24 -5.89 1.69
N ILE A 161 -3.36 -5.73 0.37
CA ILE A 161 -4.05 -6.65 -0.53
C ILE A 161 -3.07 -7.10 -1.60
N GLU A 162 -3.02 -8.40 -1.85
CA GLU A 162 -2.34 -8.98 -2.99
C GLU A 162 -3.37 -9.36 -4.05
N PHE A 163 -3.15 -8.92 -5.29
CA PHE A 163 -4.00 -9.33 -6.41
C PHE A 163 -3.24 -10.26 -7.34
N SER A 164 -3.97 -11.15 -7.99
CA SER A 164 -3.44 -11.99 -9.07
C SER A 164 -4.50 -12.26 -10.14
N SER A 165 -4.04 -12.41 -11.38
CA SER A 165 -4.82 -12.91 -12.49
C SER A 165 -4.98 -14.43 -12.35
N LYS A 166 -6.17 -14.95 -12.63
CA LYS A 166 -6.48 -16.38 -12.72
C LYS A 166 -6.99 -16.74 -14.10
#